data_AF-A0A925MB97-F1
#
_entry.id   AF-A0A925MB97-F1
#
_cell.length_a   1.000
_cell.length_b   1.000
_cell.length_c   1.000
_cell.angle_alpha   90.00
_cell.angle_beta   90.00
_cell.angle_gamma   90.00
#
_symmetry.space_group_name_H-M   'P 1'
#
loop_
_entity.id
_entity.type
_entity.pdbx_description
1 polymer ?
#
loop_
_entity_poly.entity_id
_entity_poly.type
_entity_poly.pdbx_seq_one_letter_code
_entity_poly.pdbx_strand_id
1 'polypeptide(L)'
;MGEKIAKTGIKRDNDLMYYIKGGDVWATPRKKPNQPKGKAQKVAAAGIEMDYSKYLYYLDGDGDVARKERQVGGSKRKTTKKAAAPKKAPAKKAAPAKKAAPAKKAPAKKAPAKKAPAKKKKK
;
A
#
# COMPACT_ATOMS: atom_id res chain seq x y z
N MET A 1 8.43 16.64 13.94
CA MET A 1 9.07 15.41 14.47
C MET A 1 8.35 14.99 15.75
N GLY A 2 8.41 13.72 16.11
CA GLY A 2 8.11 13.27 17.48
C GLY A 2 9.34 13.45 18.38
N GLU A 3 9.13 13.30 19.67
CA GLU A 3 10.16 13.36 20.71
C GLU A 3 10.88 12.01 20.81
N LYS A 4 12.21 12.00 20.74
CA LYS A 4 13.03 10.79 20.92
C LYS A 4 13.07 10.45 22.42
N ILE A 5 12.71 9.21 22.75
CA ILE A 5 12.57 8.76 24.14
C ILE A 5 13.53 7.62 24.49
N ALA A 6 14.02 6.87 23.50
CA ALA A 6 15.03 5.84 23.72
C ALA A 6 15.95 5.70 22.50
N LYS A 7 17.24 5.55 22.77
CA LYS A 7 18.26 5.26 21.75
C LYS A 7 18.47 3.76 21.68
N THR A 8 18.21 3.16 20.52
CA THR A 8 18.27 1.70 20.33
C THR A 8 19.37 1.28 19.35
N GLY A 9 19.89 2.21 18.53
CA GLY A 9 20.99 1.95 17.60
C GLY A 9 20.68 0.97 16.47
N ILE A 10 19.40 0.76 16.16
CA ILE A 10 18.96 -0.23 15.18
C ILE A 10 19.15 0.32 13.76
N LYS A 11 19.91 -0.39 12.91
CA LYS A 11 19.91 -0.12 11.47
C LYS A 11 18.63 -0.68 10.84
N ARG A 12 17.89 0.17 10.13
CA ARG A 12 16.64 -0.22 9.49
C ARG A 12 16.89 -0.88 8.15
N ASP A 13 16.37 -2.09 8.01
CA ASP A 13 16.28 -2.80 6.74
C ASP A 13 14.93 -2.48 6.06
N ASN A 14 14.93 -2.32 4.75
CA ASN A 14 13.71 -2.08 3.97
C ASN A 14 12.83 -3.35 3.86
N ASP A 15 13.45 -4.53 3.87
CA ASP A 15 12.76 -5.82 3.84
C ASP A 15 12.08 -6.15 5.18
N LEU A 16 12.39 -5.40 6.24
CA LEU A 16 11.83 -5.57 7.58
C LEU A 16 10.82 -4.47 7.91
N MET A 17 9.77 -4.88 8.61
CA MET A 17 8.75 -4.01 9.16
C MET A 17 8.97 -3.90 10.67
N TYR A 18 9.40 -2.74 11.12
CA TYR A 18 9.67 -2.47 12.52
C TYR A 18 8.45 -1.85 13.21
N TYR A 19 8.17 -2.31 14.42
CA TYR A 19 7.11 -1.78 15.27
C TYR A 19 7.50 -1.92 16.74
N ILE A 20 6.92 -1.07 17.60
CA ILE A 20 7.09 -1.20 19.05
C ILE A 20 5.91 -1.98 19.60
N LYS A 21 6.18 -2.99 20.45
CA LYS A 21 5.17 -3.77 21.15
C LYS A 21 5.64 -4.04 22.57
N GLY A 22 4.82 -3.65 23.55
CA GLY A 22 5.13 -3.87 24.97
C GLY A 22 6.41 -3.18 25.42
N GLY A 23 6.72 -2.00 24.87
CA GLY A 23 7.94 -1.25 25.20
C GLY A 23 9.22 -1.76 24.53
N ASP A 24 9.15 -2.81 23.72
CA ASP A 24 10.27 -3.37 22.98
C ASP A 24 10.15 -3.14 21.47
N VAL A 25 11.29 -3.16 20.77
CA VAL A 25 11.32 -3.09 19.32
C VAL A 25 11.27 -4.48 18.72
N TRP A 26 10.29 -4.69 17.84
CA TRP A 26 10.08 -5.91 17.08
C TRP A 26 10.25 -5.64 15.58
N ALA A 27 10.77 -6.63 14.87
CA ALA A 27 10.85 -6.64 13.42
C ALA A 27 10.14 -7.87 12.85
N THR A 28 9.48 -7.68 11.72
CA THR A 28 8.84 -8.75 10.95
C THR A 28 9.30 -8.68 9.50
N PRO A 29 9.65 -9.81 8.87
CA PRO A 29 9.88 -9.84 7.43
C PRO A 29 8.64 -9.41 6.67
N ARG A 30 8.81 -8.55 5.65
CA ARG A 30 7.72 -8.21 4.73
C ARG A 30 7.21 -9.47 4.04
N LYS A 31 5.91 -9.51 3.80
CA LYS A 31 5.29 -10.59 3.02
C LYS A 31 5.77 -10.47 1.58
N LYS A 32 6.52 -11.47 1.12
CA LYS A 32 6.87 -11.60 -0.30
C LYS A 32 5.74 -12.30 -1.03
N PRO A 33 5.49 -11.99 -2.32
CA PRO A 33 4.56 -12.75 -3.14
C PRO A 33 4.90 -14.25 -3.05
N ASN A 34 3.89 -15.10 -2.89
CA ASN A 34 4.01 -16.56 -2.76
C ASN A 34 4.81 -17.10 -1.56
N GLN A 35 5.16 -16.28 -0.57
CA GLN A 35 5.77 -16.73 0.68
C GLN A 35 4.87 -16.38 1.88
N PRO A 36 4.74 -17.28 2.88
CA PRO A 36 4.06 -16.95 4.12
C PRO A 36 4.75 -15.79 4.84
N LYS A 37 3.99 -15.04 5.62
CA LYS A 37 4.50 -13.92 6.41
C LYS A 37 5.47 -14.47 7.47
N GLY A 38 6.69 -13.93 7.51
CA GLY A 38 7.71 -14.34 8.47
C GLY A 38 7.29 -14.08 9.91
N LYS A 39 7.93 -14.78 10.86
CA LYS A 39 7.71 -14.59 12.29
C LYS A 39 8.31 -13.25 12.75
N ALA A 40 7.67 -12.64 13.74
CA ALA A 40 8.23 -11.46 14.38
C ALA A 40 9.36 -11.84 15.34
N GLN A 41 10.41 -11.04 15.35
CA GLN A 41 11.55 -11.18 16.26
C GLN A 41 11.75 -9.89 17.06
N LYS A 42 12.05 -10.03 18.35
CA LYS A 42 12.48 -8.92 19.20
C LYS A 42 13.91 -8.54 18.79
N VAL A 43 14.11 -7.30 18.38
CA VAL A 43 15.41 -6.80 17.87
C VAL A 43 16.13 -5.99 18.94
N ALA A 44 15.40 -5.23 19.76
CA ALA A 44 15.97 -4.52 20.89
C ALA A 44 14.96 -4.40 22.03
N ALA A 45 15.49 -4.38 23.25
CA ALA A 45 14.73 -3.98 24.41
C ALA A 45 14.85 -2.45 24.58
N ALA A 46 13.73 -1.74 24.50
CA ALA A 46 13.73 -0.29 24.71
C ALA A 46 13.21 0.08 26.11
N GLY A 47 12.50 -0.83 26.79
CA GLY A 47 12.08 -0.67 28.19
C GLY A 47 11.12 0.50 28.43
N ILE A 48 10.32 0.86 27.42
CA ILE A 48 9.51 2.09 27.44
C ILE A 48 8.08 1.77 27.87
N GLU A 49 7.53 2.56 28.78
CA GLU A 49 6.10 2.55 29.07
C GLU A 49 5.30 3.21 27.94
N MET A 50 4.33 2.47 27.39
CA MET A 50 3.56 2.90 26.23
C MET A 50 2.14 3.32 26.61
N ASP A 51 1.83 4.61 26.46
CA ASP A 51 0.48 5.15 26.54
C ASP A 51 -0.14 5.25 25.14
N TYR A 52 -0.83 4.18 24.74
CA TYR A 52 -1.51 4.07 23.45
C TYR A 52 -2.73 5.00 23.30
N SER A 53 -3.20 5.62 24.39
CA SER A 53 -4.33 6.52 24.39
C SER A 53 -3.90 7.91 23.94
N LYS A 54 -2.74 8.38 24.43
CA LYS A 54 -2.24 9.74 24.18
C LYS A 54 -1.20 9.81 23.08
N TYR A 55 -0.38 8.77 22.90
CA TYR A 55 0.79 8.84 22.01
C TYR A 55 0.79 7.76 20.92
N LEU A 56 1.43 8.11 19.80
CA LEU A 56 1.87 7.22 18.76
C LEU A 56 3.37 6.99 18.92
N TYR A 57 3.77 5.74 19.06
CA TYR A 57 5.17 5.33 19.15
C TYR A 57 5.63 4.78 17.81
N TYR A 58 6.82 5.19 17.35
CA TYR A 58 7.40 4.73 16.11
C TYR A 58 8.93 4.76 16.19
N LEU A 59 9.60 3.99 15.33
CA LEU A 59 11.04 4.15 15.14
C LEU A 59 11.29 5.29 14.16
N ASP A 60 12.26 6.15 14.43
CA ASP A 60 12.76 7.17 13.51
C ASP A 60 13.62 6.54 12.38
N GLY A 61 14.06 7.32 11.41
CA GLY A 61 14.99 6.92 10.36
C GLY A 61 16.33 6.40 10.92
N ASP A 62 16.80 6.99 12.02
CA ASP A 62 18.01 6.55 12.74
C ASP A 62 17.82 5.23 13.52
N GLY A 63 16.58 4.71 13.57
CA GLY A 63 16.24 3.49 14.31
C GLY A 63 15.89 3.69 15.78
N ASP A 64 15.99 4.91 16.30
CA ASP A 64 15.63 5.26 17.67
C ASP A 64 14.11 5.29 17.88
N VAL A 65 13.66 5.04 19.11
CA VAL A 65 12.23 5.09 19.44
C VAL A 65 11.82 6.52 19.74
N ALA A 66 10.79 6.99 19.03
CA ALA A 66 10.18 8.29 19.21
C ALA A 66 8.68 8.17 19.51
N ARG A 67 8.15 9.14 20.25
CA ARG A 67 6.71 9.31 20.51
C ARG A 67 6.19 10.60 19.88
N LYS A 68 4.93 10.60 19.50
CA LYS A 68 4.21 11.80 19.06
C LYS A 68 2.79 11.78 19.60
N GLU A 69 2.27 12.91 20.03
CA GLU A 69 0.88 12.99 20.47
C GLU A 69 -0.08 12.59 19.34
N ARG A 70 -1.01 11.69 19.66
CA ARG A 70 -1.99 11.20 18.70
C ARG A 70 -3.01 12.31 18.45
N GLN A 71 -3.18 12.66 17.18
CA GLN A 71 -4.35 13.41 16.78
C GLN A 71 -5.52 12.41 16.68
N VAL A 72 -6.39 12.38 17.70
CA VAL A 72 -7.59 11.55 17.67
C VAL A 72 -8.52 12.01 16.54
N GLY A 73 -8.95 11.06 15.71
CA GLY A 73 -9.70 11.33 14.48
C GLY A 73 -10.93 12.20 14.76
N GLY A 74 -11.07 13.30 14.01
CA GLY A 74 -12.17 14.26 14.15
C GLY A 74 -11.72 15.71 14.28
N SER A 75 -10.48 15.97 14.72
CA SER A 75 -9.97 17.35 14.67
C SER A 75 -9.64 17.70 13.21
N LYS A 76 -10.55 18.47 12.62
CA LYS A 76 -10.48 19.07 11.30
C LYS A 76 -9.06 19.63 11.10
N ARG A 77 -8.28 19.05 10.18
CA ARG A 77 -7.02 19.68 9.73
C ARG A 77 -7.39 21.10 9.33
N LYS A 78 -6.92 22.13 10.07
CA LYS A 78 -6.93 23.51 9.57
C LYS A 78 -6.04 23.48 8.33
N THR A 79 -6.67 23.40 7.17
CA THR A 79 -5.98 23.55 5.89
C THR A 79 -5.54 25.01 5.86
N THR A 80 -4.30 25.30 6.23
CA THR A 80 -3.66 26.51 5.71
C THR A 80 -3.51 26.28 4.22
N LYS A 81 -4.50 26.76 3.47
CA LYS A 81 -4.54 26.80 2.02
C LYS A 81 -3.31 27.58 1.57
N LYS A 82 -2.20 26.88 1.34
CA LYS A 82 -1.10 27.39 0.53
C LYS A 82 -1.71 27.59 -0.86
N ALA A 83 -1.98 28.85 -1.21
CA ALA A 83 -2.56 29.24 -2.47
C ALA A 83 -1.72 28.66 -3.61
N ALA A 84 -2.24 27.63 -4.27
CA ALA A 84 -1.76 27.24 -5.58
C ALA A 84 -2.15 28.35 -6.55
N ALA A 85 -1.15 28.98 -7.15
CA ALA A 85 -1.33 29.97 -8.22
C ALA A 85 -2.20 29.38 -9.35
N PRO A 86 -3.13 30.14 -9.95
CA PRO A 86 -4.03 29.62 -10.97
C PRO A 86 -3.27 29.46 -12.29
N LYS A 87 -2.93 28.23 -12.68
CA LYS A 87 -2.55 27.93 -14.08
C LYS A 87 -3.77 27.39 -14.83
N LYS A 88 -4.38 28.32 -15.55
CA LYS A 88 -5.26 28.23 -16.73
C LYS A 88 -5.47 26.82 -17.32
N ALA A 89 -6.74 26.45 -17.49
CA ALA A 89 -7.18 25.30 -18.29
C ALA A 89 -6.77 25.47 -19.78
N PRO A 90 -6.26 24.44 -20.47
CA PRO A 90 -6.23 24.46 -21.93
C PRO A 90 -7.62 24.15 -22.47
N ALA A 91 -8.06 25.05 -23.34
CA ALA A 91 -9.36 25.08 -23.98
C ALA A 91 -9.68 23.80 -24.78
N LYS A 92 -10.95 23.44 -24.71
CA LYS A 92 -11.69 22.59 -25.64
C LYS A 92 -11.47 23.11 -27.07
N LYS A 93 -10.70 22.40 -27.89
CA LYS A 93 -10.67 22.63 -29.35
C LYS A 93 -11.51 21.57 -30.04
N ALA A 94 -12.59 22.03 -30.64
CA ALA A 94 -13.49 21.25 -31.48
C ALA A 94 -12.78 20.77 -32.75
N ALA A 95 -13.10 19.55 -33.20
CA ALA A 95 -12.96 19.13 -34.59
C ALA A 95 -14.39 18.89 -35.15
N PRO A 96 -14.75 19.46 -36.32
CA PRO A 96 -16.11 19.41 -36.83
C PRO A 96 -16.41 18.13 -37.66
N ALA A 97 -17.65 17.66 -37.49
CA ALA A 97 -18.60 17.11 -38.46
C ALA A 97 -18.24 15.94 -39.43
N LYS A 98 -18.84 14.79 -39.12
CA LYS A 98 -19.73 13.95 -39.98
C LYS A 98 -19.62 14.02 -41.52
N LYS A 99 -19.39 12.85 -42.13
CA LYS A 99 -20.18 12.24 -43.24
C LYS A 99 -20.17 10.72 -43.03
N ALA A 100 -21.27 10.11 -42.57
CA ALA A 100 -22.32 9.45 -43.37
C ALA A 100 -22.04 7.93 -43.60
N ALA A 101 -22.92 7.11 -43.04
CA ALA A 101 -22.94 5.63 -42.96
C ALA A 101 -23.44 4.98 -44.28
N PRO A 102 -23.93 3.71 -44.37
CA PRO A 102 -23.91 2.53 -43.46
C PRO A 102 -23.63 1.18 -44.17
N ALA A 103 -23.29 0.10 -43.45
CA ALA A 103 -23.63 -1.26 -43.91
C ALA A 103 -23.72 -2.28 -42.77
N LYS A 104 -24.94 -2.77 -42.56
CA LYS A 104 -25.36 -3.91 -41.74
C LYS A 104 -24.63 -5.20 -42.14
N LYS A 105 -24.29 -6.05 -41.16
CA LYS A 105 -24.66 -7.49 -41.12
C LYS A 105 -24.09 -8.19 -39.87
N ALA A 106 -24.96 -8.47 -38.90
CA ALA A 106 -25.04 -9.80 -38.29
C ALA A 106 -26.25 -10.52 -38.95
N PRO A 107 -26.49 -11.83 -38.82
CA PRO A 107 -25.77 -12.90 -38.10
C PRO A 107 -25.55 -14.18 -38.94
N ALA A 108 -24.65 -15.10 -38.56
CA ALA A 108 -24.79 -16.51 -38.96
C ALA A 108 -24.00 -17.50 -38.07
N LYS A 109 -24.78 -18.33 -37.40
CA LYS A 109 -24.44 -19.62 -36.77
C LYS A 109 -23.47 -20.48 -37.61
N LYS A 110 -22.52 -21.16 -36.94
CA LYS A 110 -22.23 -22.60 -37.11
C LYS A 110 -21.23 -23.10 -36.04
N ALA A 111 -21.75 -23.80 -35.05
CA ALA A 111 -21.08 -24.95 -34.42
C ALA A 111 -21.73 -26.23 -35.02
N PRO A 112 -21.27 -27.47 -34.77
CA PRO A 112 -19.98 -28.00 -34.28
C PRO A 112 -19.44 -29.18 -35.16
N ALA A 113 -18.17 -29.61 -34.99
CA ALA A 113 -17.63 -30.97 -35.25
C ALA A 113 -16.08 -30.86 -35.33
N LYS A 114 -15.21 -31.69 -34.75
CA LYS A 114 -15.25 -33.12 -34.44
C LYS A 114 -14.44 -33.38 -33.15
N LYS A 115 -15.05 -34.02 -32.14
CA LYS A 115 -14.31 -34.84 -31.17
C LYS A 115 -14.17 -36.24 -31.77
N ALA A 116 -12.95 -36.65 -32.08
CA ALA A 116 -12.65 -38.05 -32.42
C ALA A 116 -12.33 -38.83 -31.13
N PRO A 117 -12.88 -40.04 -30.93
CA PRO A 117 -12.67 -40.85 -29.74
C PRO A 117 -11.32 -41.60 -29.80
N ALA A 118 -10.47 -41.41 -28.78
CA ALA A 118 -9.31 -42.25 -28.56
C ALA A 118 -9.73 -43.58 -27.92
N LYS A 119 -9.55 -44.70 -28.63
CA LYS A 119 -9.56 -46.05 -28.05
C LYS A 119 -8.39 -46.90 -28.58
N LYS A 120 -7.61 -47.38 -27.60
CA LYS A 120 -6.89 -48.67 -27.48
C LYS A 120 -5.65 -48.98 -28.34
N LYS A 121 -4.51 -49.13 -27.66
CA LYS A 121 -3.81 -50.40 -27.23
C LYS A 121 -2.46 -49.97 -26.60
N LYS A 122 -1.86 -50.58 -25.58
CA LYS A 122 -1.58 -52.00 -25.34
C LYS A 122 -0.99 -52.16 -23.91
N LYS A 123 -1.53 -53.08 -23.11
CA LYS A 123 -0.74 -54.05 -22.31
C LYS A 123 -1.67 -55.23 -22.01
#